data_AF-A0A6L5F7W8-F1
#
_entry.id   AF-A0A6L5F7W8-F1
#
_cell.length_a   1.000
_cell.length_b   1.000
_cell.length_c   1.000
_cell.angle_alpha   90.00
_cell.angle_beta   90.00
_cell.angle_gamma   90.00
#
_symmetry.space_group_name_H-M   'P 1'
#
loop_
_entity.id
_entity.type
_entity.pdbx_description
1 polymer ?
#
loop_
_entity_poly.entity_id
_entity_poly.type
_entity_poly.pdbx_seq_one_letter_code
_entity_poly.pdbx_strand_id
1 'polypeptide(L)' 'MALRLVEGEGPSELCSTMTEFYAAAFPGAEATGPDTDSIFEGGSGVGRVTCDEGTITLGVAPDAETVRFITDG' A
#
# COMPACT_ATOMS: atom_id res chain seq x y z
N MET A 1 -1.05 2.40 11.34
CA MET A 1 0.39 2.70 11.34
C MET A 1 0.82 2.88 9.88
N ALA A 2 1.75 3.79 9.58
CA ALA A 2 2.27 3.98 8.23
C ALA A 2 3.81 3.81 8.21
N LEU A 3 4.31 3.22 7.13
CA LEU A 3 5.74 3.02 6.86
C LEU A 3 6.07 3.65 5.51
N ARG A 4 7.16 4.43 5.44
CA ARG A 4 7.68 5.01 4.20
C ARG A 4 8.99 4.33 3.81
N LEU A 5 9.06 3.86 2.57
CA LEU A 5 10.24 3.31 1.94
C LEU A 5 10.71 4.30 0.87
N VAL A 6 12.00 4.61 0.85
CA VAL A 6 12.61 5.46 -0.19
C VAL A 6 13.40 4.54 -1.11
N GLU A 7 13.14 4.62 -2.42
CA GLU A 7 13.88 3.86 -3.43
C GLU A 7 15.28 4.47 -3.61
N GLY A 8 16.30 3.64 -3.49
CA GLY A 8 17.68 4.00 -3.84
C GLY A 8 17.95 3.80 -5.34
N GLU A 9 19.15 4.14 -5.79
CA GLU A 9 19.56 3.93 -7.18
C GLU A 9 19.58 2.43 -7.54
N GLY A 10 18.65 1.99 -8.41
CA GLY A 10 18.48 0.59 -8.82
C GLY A 10 17.20 0.37 -9.64
N PRO A 11 16.95 -0.84 -10.19
CA PRO A 11 15.72 -1.13 -10.90
C PRO A 11 14.50 -1.02 -9.96
N SER A 12 13.56 -0.14 -10.30
CA SER A 12 12.38 0.20 -9.48
C SER A 12 11.25 -0.82 -9.69
N GLU A 13 11.39 -2.02 -9.13
CA GLU A 13 10.31 -3.03 -9.01
C GLU A 13 9.70 -3.08 -7.60
N LEU A 14 10.12 -2.16 -6.72
CA LEU A 14 9.73 -2.19 -5.31
C LEU A 14 8.23 -1.94 -5.15
N CYS A 15 7.65 -1.03 -5.93
CA CYS A 15 6.20 -0.78 -5.91
C CYS A 15 5.41 -2.05 -6.25
N SER A 16 5.74 -2.71 -7.38
CA SER A 16 5.09 -3.97 -7.79
C SER A 16 5.25 -5.06 -6.72
N THR A 17 6.45 -5.21 -6.17
CA THR A 17 6.76 -6.19 -5.11
C THR A 17 5.90 -5.94 -3.86
N MET A 18 5.76 -4.68 -3.44
CA MET A 18 4.96 -4.32 -2.27
C MET A 18 3.47 -4.50 -2.51
N THR A 19 2.97 -4.17 -3.71
CA THR A 19 1.58 -4.40 -4.11
C THR A 19 1.25 -5.90 -4.09
N GLU A 20 2.11 -6.76 -4.64
CA GLU A 20 1.95 -8.22 -4.58
C GLU A 20 1.97 -8.75 -3.15
N PHE A 21 2.90 -8.25 -2.33
CA PHE A 21 2.97 -8.62 -0.91
C PHE A 21 1.69 -8.25 -0.16
N TYR A 22 1.15 -7.05 -0.38
CA TYR A 22 -0.11 -6.61 0.24
C TYR A 22 -1.31 -7.43 -0.27
N ALA A 23 -1.37 -7.74 -1.58
CA ALA A 23 -2.41 -8.62 -2.11
C ALA A 23 -2.41 -10.00 -1.43
N ALA A 24 -1.23 -10.58 -1.17
CA ALA A 24 -1.11 -11.84 -0.46
C ALA A 24 -1.47 -11.74 1.04
N ALA A 25 -1.14 -10.60 1.68
CA ALA A 25 -1.42 -10.36 3.10
C ALA A 25 -2.91 -10.10 3.39
N PHE A 26 -3.67 -9.64 2.40
CA PHE A 26 -5.12 -9.39 2.48
C PHE A 26 -5.89 -10.35 1.55
N PRO A 27 -5.91 -11.67 1.85
CA PRO A 27 -6.53 -12.65 0.97
C PRO A 27 -8.03 -12.39 0.82
N GLY A 28 -8.50 -12.33 -0.43
CA GLY A 28 -9.89 -12.03 -0.76
C GLY A 28 -10.23 -10.54 -0.83
N ALA A 29 -9.26 -9.65 -0.59
CA ALA A 29 -9.40 -8.23 -0.90
C ALA A 29 -9.26 -8.02 -2.41
N GLU A 30 -10.23 -7.33 -3.01
CA GLU A 30 -10.04 -6.74 -4.34
C GLU A 30 -9.28 -5.42 -4.17
N ALA A 31 -8.12 -5.30 -4.83
CA ALA A 31 -7.42 -4.03 -4.89
C ALA A 31 -8.31 -3.00 -5.59
N THR A 32 -8.57 -1.89 -4.92
CA THR A 32 -9.28 -0.75 -5.51
C THR A 32 -8.29 0.39 -5.76
N GLY A 33 -8.25 0.88 -6.99
CA GLY A 33 -7.36 1.97 -7.42
C GLY A 33 -6.33 1.55 -8.48
N PRO A 34 -5.51 2.50 -8.96
CA PRO A 34 -4.41 2.22 -9.88
C PRO A 34 -3.27 1.44 -9.18
N ASP A 35 -2.36 0.84 -9.96
CA ASP A 35 -1.22 0.08 -9.42
C ASP A 35 -0.29 0.93 -8.52
N THR A 36 -0.38 2.27 -8.64
CA THR A 36 0.38 3.25 -7.83
C THR A 36 -0.38 3.75 -6.60
N ASP A 37 -1.66 3.40 -6.43
CA ASP A 37 -2.48 3.70 -5.25
C ASP A 37 -3.52 2.59 -5.09
N SER A 38 -3.14 1.52 -4.41
CA SER A 38 -3.96 0.32 -4.25
C SER A 38 -4.43 0.18 -2.81
N ILE A 39 -5.74 0.04 -2.62
CA ILE A 39 -6.37 -0.24 -1.33
C ILE A 39 -6.88 -1.68 -1.30
N PHE A 40 -6.52 -2.42 -0.26
CA PHE A 40 -6.87 -3.82 -0.03
C PHE A 40 -7.80 -3.91 1.18
N GLU A 41 -9.09 -4.18 0.94
CA GLU A 41 -10.10 -4.38 1.99
C GLU A 41 -10.33 -5.88 2.22
N GLY A 42 -9.77 -6.45 3.30
CA GLY A 42 -9.88 -7.88 3.57
C GLY A 42 -9.43 -8.30 4.97
N GLY A 43 -10.01 -9.38 5.50
CA GLY A 43 -9.71 -9.85 6.85
C GLY A 43 -10.21 -8.89 7.94
N SER A 44 -9.34 -8.52 8.89
CA SER A 44 -9.67 -7.67 10.06
C SER A 44 -9.25 -6.20 9.91
N GLY A 45 -8.86 -5.76 8.71
CA GLY A 45 -8.46 -4.38 8.45
C GLY A 45 -8.34 -4.04 6.97
N VAL A 46 -7.75 -2.87 6.71
CA VAL A 46 -7.54 -2.30 5.40
C VAL A 46 -6.05 -1.97 5.21
N GLY A 47 -5.48 -2.46 4.13
CA GLY A 47 -4.13 -2.14 3.68
C GLY A 47 -4.15 -1.10 2.55
N ARG A 48 -3.14 -0.23 2.47
CA ARG A 48 -2.94 0.67 1.32
C ARG A 48 -1.47 0.71 0.93
N VAL A 49 -1.21 0.69 -0.36
CA VAL A 49 0.10 0.90 -0.97
C VAL A 49 -0.01 2.10 -1.90
N THR A 50 0.74 3.17 -1.62
CA THR A 50 0.92 4.29 -2.56
C THR A 50 2.36 4.37 -3.01
N CYS A 51 2.54 4.64 -4.30
CA CYS A 51 3.84 4.77 -4.93
C CYS A 51 3.91 6.12 -5.63
N ASP A 52 4.79 6.98 -5.13
CA ASP A 52 5.20 8.24 -5.72
C ASP A 52 6.64 8.12 -6.22
N GLU A 53 7.10 9.04 -7.09
CA GLU A 53 8.44 8.99 -7.68
C GLU A 53 9.56 8.77 -6.63
N GLY A 54 10.03 7.52 -6.52
CA GLY A 54 11.06 7.09 -5.59
C GLY A 54 10.63 6.93 -4.13
N THR A 55 9.33 6.99 -3.81
CA THR A 55 8.83 6.80 -2.44
C THR A 55 7.60 5.90 -2.43
N ILE A 56 7.59 4.90 -1.56
CA ILE A 56 6.44 4.02 -1.34
C ILE A 56 5.95 4.24 0.08
N THR A 57 4.65 4.54 0.22
CA THR A 57 3.98 4.62 1.52
C THR A 57 3.06 3.43 1.69
N LEU A 58 3.20 2.77 2.84
CA LEU A 58 2.47 1.57 3.21
C LEU A 58 1.64 1.87 4.44
N GLY A 59 0.34 1.55 4.42
CA GLY A 59 -0.57 1.78 5.52
C GLY A 59 -1.36 0.53 5.89
N VAL A 60 -1.56 0.32 7.19
CA VAL A 60 -2.53 -0.65 7.71
C VAL A 60 -3.36 0.01 8.81
N ALA A 61 -4.68 -0.10 8.70
CA ALA A 61 -5.66 0.51 9.57
C ALA A 61 -6.94 -0.35 9.68
N PRO A 62 -7.84 -0.10 10.66
CA PRO A 62 -9.10 -0.84 10.76
C PRO A 62 -10.09 -0.54 9.61
N ASP A 63 -9.98 0.61 8.95
CA ASP A 63 -10.89 1.05 7.90
C ASP A 63 -10.18 1.94 6.85
N ALA A 64 -10.84 2.15 5.72
CA ALA A 64 -10.29 2.87 4.57
C ALA A 64 -10.18 4.39 4.76
N GLU A 65 -10.93 4.99 5.69
CA GLU A 65 -10.77 6.41 6.01
C GLU A 65 -9.49 6.60 6.83
N THR A 66 -9.33 5.77 7.87
CA THR A 66 -8.15 5.77 8.72
C THR A 66 -6.88 5.45 7.94
N VAL A 67 -6.91 4.49 7.00
CA VAL A 67 -5.72 4.15 6.21
C VAL A 67 -5.29 5.30 5.31
N ARG A 68 -6.24 6.04 4.72
CA ARG A 68 -5.96 7.22 3.89
C ARG A 68 -5.35 8.34 4.73
N PHE A 69 -5.99 8.66 5.86
CA PHE A 69 -5.51 9.69 6.78
C PHE A 69 -4.05 9.50 7.21
N ILE A 70 -3.63 8.26 7.51
CA ILE A 70 -2.25 7.99 7.96
C ILE A 70 -1.23 7.87 6.84
N THR A 71 -1.65 7.69 5.58
CA THR A 71 -0.76 7.53 4.42
C THR A 71 -0.60 8.82 3.61
N ASP A 72 -1.63 9.67 3.58
CA ASP A 72 -1.62 10.99 2.94
C ASP A 72 -1.01 12.11 3.81
N GLY A 73 -0.73 11.80 5.09
CA GLY A 73 -0.25 12.76 6.10
C GLY A 73 1.23 13.12 6.06
#